data_AF-A0AAW0DAS6-F1
#
_entry.id   AF-A0AAW0DAS6-F1
#
_cell.length_a   1.000
_cell.length_b   1.000
_cell.length_c   1.000
_cell.angle_alpha   90.00
_cell.angle_beta   90.00
_cell.angle_gamma   90.00
#
_symmetry.space_group_name_H-M   'P 1'
#
loop_
_entity.id
_entity.type
_entity.pdbx_description
1 polymer ?
#
loop_
_entity_poly.entity_id
_entity_poly.type
_entity_poly.pdbx_seq_one_letter_code
_entity_poly.pdbx_strand_id
1 'polypeptide(L)'
;MSLSTELEKTQSPLPKDWNLCVHPRGWLYFYNPTLKLLTDQDIRDPQRYSQLLVHASEFKSSEWEEGTELMLQVNRNGAIDFILGINHKHCIASQSLSDITHEAVESLEHDVYECIVLNPHRP
;
A
#
# COMPACT_ATOMS: atom_id res chain seq x y z
N MET A 1 -22.17 39.71 -9.81
CA MET A 1 -21.89 38.64 -8.83
C MET A 1 -20.71 37.85 -9.40
N SER A 2 -19.51 38.04 -8.86
CA SER A 2 -18.26 37.50 -9.42
C SER A 2 -18.01 36.10 -8.88
N LEU A 3 -18.16 35.08 -9.72
CA LEU A 3 -17.76 33.69 -9.47
C LEU A 3 -16.27 33.54 -9.78
N SER A 4 -15.38 33.93 -8.86
CA SER A 4 -13.93 33.83 -9.13
C SER A 4 -13.05 33.52 -7.92
N THR A 5 -13.59 33.23 -6.75
CA THR A 5 -12.79 33.12 -5.51
C THR A 5 -12.51 31.71 -5.00
N GLU A 6 -12.90 30.65 -5.70
CA GLU A 6 -12.64 29.26 -5.26
C GLU A 6 -11.57 28.51 -6.06
N LEU A 7 -10.99 29.12 -7.11
CA LEU A 7 -9.98 28.47 -7.96
C LEU A 7 -8.52 28.74 -7.55
N GLU A 8 -8.28 29.21 -6.33
CA GLU A 8 -6.93 29.49 -5.82
C GLU A 8 -6.67 28.87 -4.45
N LYS A 9 -7.23 27.68 -4.19
CA LYS A 9 -6.56 26.76 -3.26
C LYS A 9 -5.35 26.21 -4.00
N THR A 10 -4.27 26.98 -4.01
CA THR A 10 -2.93 26.58 -4.44
C THR A 10 -2.71 25.15 -3.98
N GLN A 11 -2.61 24.21 -4.94
CA GLN A 11 -2.33 22.81 -4.66
C GLN A 11 -1.05 22.76 -3.83
N SER A 12 -1.15 22.42 -2.54
CA SER A 12 0.04 22.24 -1.72
C SER A 12 0.97 21.26 -2.45
N PRO A 13 2.27 21.53 -2.50
CA PRO A 13 3.21 20.65 -3.18
C PRO A 13 3.17 19.27 -2.55
N LEU A 14 3.48 18.25 -3.34
CA LEU A 14 3.68 16.91 -2.80
C LEU A 14 4.84 16.92 -1.80
N PRO A 15 4.76 16.15 -0.71
CA PRO A 15 5.90 15.92 0.15
C PRO A 15 7.07 15.32 -0.65
N LYS A 16 8.29 15.54 -0.16
CA LYS A 16 9.51 15.05 -0.83
C LYS A 16 9.45 13.54 -1.06
N ASP A 17 9.92 13.10 -2.23
CA ASP A 17 9.99 11.70 -2.64
C ASP A 17 8.64 11.00 -2.85
N TRP A 18 7.54 11.77 -2.92
CA TRP A 18 6.21 11.27 -3.29
C TRP A 18 5.86 11.60 -4.74
N ASN A 19 5.18 10.66 -5.38
CA ASN A 19 4.65 10.77 -6.73
C ASN A 19 3.12 10.71 -6.67
N LEU A 20 2.45 11.53 -7.48
CA LEU A 20 1.02 11.39 -7.76
C LEU A 20 0.85 10.48 -8.98
N CYS A 21 0.12 9.39 -8.80
CA CYS A 21 -0.10 8.37 -9.80
C CYS A 21 -1.59 8.25 -10.14
N VAL A 22 -1.87 7.72 -11.33
CA VAL A 22 -3.24 7.45 -11.81
C VAL A 22 -3.39 5.96 -12.03
N HIS A 23 -4.33 5.34 -11.32
CA HIS A 23 -4.70 3.95 -11.52
C HIS A 23 -5.38 3.79 -12.91
N PRO A 24 -5.24 2.65 -13.62
CA PRO A 24 -5.89 2.45 -14.93
C PRO A 24 -7.42 2.64 -14.93
N ARG A 25 -8.07 2.51 -13.77
CA ARG A 25 -9.52 2.79 -13.58
C ARG A 25 -9.85 4.27 -13.32
N GLY A 26 -8.85 5.16 -13.35
CA GLY A 26 -9.02 6.61 -13.22
C GLY A 26 -8.91 7.18 -11.81
N TRP A 27 -8.64 6.38 -10.79
CA TRP A 27 -8.47 6.88 -9.41
C TRP A 27 -7.03 7.34 -9.16
N LEU A 28 -6.87 8.34 -8.29
CA LEU A 28 -5.56 8.88 -7.93
C LEU A 28 -5.01 8.16 -6.70
N TYR A 29 -3.69 8.00 -6.65
CA TYR A 29 -2.98 7.54 -5.47
C TYR A 29 -1.61 8.21 -5.38
N PHE A 30 -1.04 8.21 -4.19
CA PHE A 30 0.28 8.75 -3.90
C PHE A 30 1.22 7.60 -3.59
N TYR A 31 2.43 7.66 -4.13
CA TYR A 31 3.43 6.60 -3.99
C TYR A 31 4.80 7.16 -3.61
N ASN A 32 5.41 6.57 -2.59
CA ASN A 32 6.78 6.84 -2.18
C ASN A 32 7.64 5.58 -2.38
N PRO A 33 8.52 5.55 -3.40
CA PRO A 33 9.35 4.38 -3.69
C PRO A 33 10.38 4.11 -2.59
N THR A 34 10.91 5.15 -1.95
CA THR A 34 11.91 5.00 -0.87
C THR A 34 11.30 4.32 0.35
N LEU A 35 10.06 4.67 0.69
CA LEU A 35 9.33 4.08 1.80
C LEU A 35 8.58 2.79 1.42
N LYS A 36 8.54 2.43 0.13
CA LYS A 36 7.70 1.35 -0.41
C LYS A 36 6.23 1.48 0.04
N LEU A 37 5.74 2.71 0.05
CA LEU A 37 4.46 3.08 0.65
C LEU A 37 3.57 3.75 -0.39
N LEU A 38 2.30 3.38 -0.41
CA LEU A 38 1.28 4.05 -1.19
C LEU A 38 0.00 4.30 -0.36
N THR A 39 -0.75 5.31 -0.79
CA THR A 39 -2.03 5.69 -0.17
C THR A 39 -2.90 6.40 -1.20
N ASP A 40 -4.23 6.26 -1.12
CA ASP A 40 -5.18 7.06 -1.89
C ASP A 40 -5.64 8.32 -1.12
N GLN A 41 -5.15 8.49 0.11
CA GLN A 41 -5.46 9.64 0.93
C GLN A 41 -4.63 10.85 0.49
N ASP A 42 -5.27 12.01 0.46
CA ASP A 42 -4.59 13.24 0.03
C ASP A 42 -3.52 13.68 1.04
N ILE A 43 -2.26 13.33 0.77
CA ILE A 43 -1.08 13.69 1.59
C ILE A 43 -0.61 15.14 1.38
N ARG A 44 -1.27 15.90 0.49
CA ARG A 44 -1.07 17.35 0.41
C ARG A 44 -1.66 18.07 1.62
N ASP A 45 -2.54 17.38 2.36
CA ASP A 45 -2.96 17.75 3.70
C ASP A 45 -1.86 17.34 4.72
N PRO A 46 -1.17 18.31 5.36
CA PRO A 46 -0.11 18.02 6.31
C PRO A 46 -0.56 17.18 7.52
N GLN A 47 -1.84 17.28 7.93
CA GLN A 47 -2.36 16.49 9.03
C GLN A 47 -2.44 15.01 8.64
N ARG A 48 -2.98 14.70 7.46
CA ARG A 48 -3.02 13.32 6.95
C ARG A 48 -1.63 12.77 6.71
N TYR A 49 -0.74 13.58 6.13
CA TYR A 49 0.63 13.18 5.88
C TYR A 49 1.36 12.82 7.18
N SER A 50 1.23 13.65 8.22
CA SER A 50 1.88 13.36 9.51
C SER A 50 1.31 12.11 10.17
N GLN A 51 -0.01 11.92 10.17
CA GLN A 51 -0.64 10.70 10.69
C GLN A 51 -0.20 9.44 9.95
N LEU A 52 -0.16 9.50 8.61
CA LEU A 52 0.32 8.41 7.76
C LEU A 52 1.77 8.03 8.11
N LEU A 53 2.65 9.03 8.26
CA LEU A 53 4.06 8.79 8.57
C LEU A 53 4.30 8.16 9.93
N VAL A 54 3.48 8.47 10.94
CA VAL A 54 3.58 7.83 12.26
C VAL A 54 3.46 6.31 12.11
N HIS A 55 2.40 5.85 11.45
CA HIS A 55 2.16 4.42 11.23
C HIS A 55 3.14 3.82 10.23
N ALA A 56 3.49 4.54 9.18
CA ALA A 56 4.48 4.08 8.20
C ALA A 56 5.83 3.76 8.85
N SER A 57 6.21 4.50 9.91
CA SER A 57 7.48 4.28 10.62
C SER A 57 7.53 2.98 11.42
N GLU A 58 6.38 2.36 11.71
CA GLU A 58 6.29 1.04 12.35
C GLU A 58 6.72 -0.07 11.38
N PHE A 59 6.67 0.21 10.08
CA PHE A 59 7.03 -0.71 9.01
C PHE A 59 8.45 -0.42 8.53
N LYS A 60 9.36 -1.35 8.80
CA LYS A 60 10.75 -1.26 8.36
C LYS A 60 10.88 -1.64 6.88
N SER A 61 10.49 -0.74 5.98
CA SER A 61 10.51 -0.98 4.53
C SER A 61 11.89 -1.34 3.96
N SER A 62 12.97 -0.97 4.65
CA SER A 62 14.35 -1.38 4.32
C SER A 62 14.58 -2.89 4.44
N GLU A 63 13.80 -3.58 5.27
CA GLU A 63 13.89 -5.03 5.46
C GLU A 63 13.03 -5.79 4.44
N TRP A 64 12.20 -5.09 3.65
CA TRP A 64 11.33 -5.74 2.69
C TRP A 64 12.08 -6.13 1.42
N GLU A 65 11.63 -7.22 0.83
CA GLU A 65 12.07 -7.66 -0.49
C GLU A 65 11.76 -6.59 -1.55
N GLU A 66 12.53 -6.60 -2.63
CA GLU A 66 12.23 -5.81 -3.81
C GLU A 66 10.92 -6.29 -4.43
N GLY A 67 10.08 -5.34 -4.87
CA GLY A 67 8.75 -5.65 -5.39
C GLY A 67 7.67 -5.74 -4.32
N THR A 68 8.01 -5.50 -3.05
CA THR A 68 7.05 -5.42 -1.95
C THR A 68 6.69 -3.97 -1.63
N GLU A 69 5.40 -3.69 -1.44
CA GLU A 69 4.87 -2.36 -1.13
C GLU A 69 3.71 -2.45 -0.13
N LEU A 70 3.40 -1.33 0.54
CA LEU A 70 2.33 -1.21 1.50
C LEU A 70 1.31 -0.16 1.08
N MET A 71 0.03 -0.54 1.01
CA MET A 71 -1.09 0.39 1.01
C MET A 71 -1.49 0.67 2.46
N LEU A 72 -1.50 1.94 2.83
CA LEU A 72 -1.89 2.37 4.17
C LEU A 72 -2.90 3.51 4.11
N GLN A 73 -3.97 3.39 4.88
CA GLN A 73 -4.96 4.45 5.09
C GLN A 73 -5.16 4.67 6.58
N VAL A 74 -5.23 5.94 6.97
CA VAL A 74 -5.49 6.36 8.35
C VAL A 74 -6.83 7.09 8.43
N ASN A 75 -7.65 6.75 9.42
CA ASN A 75 -8.92 7.45 9.60
C ASN A 75 -8.70 8.86 10.18
N ARG A 76 -9.78 9.63 10.32
CA ARG A 76 -9.72 11.02 10.82
C ARG A 76 -9.15 11.15 12.24
N ASN A 77 -9.23 10.09 13.04
CA ASN A 77 -8.67 10.05 14.39
C ASN A 77 -7.18 9.68 14.39
N GLY A 78 -6.60 9.42 13.21
CA GLY A 78 -5.22 9.02 13.04
C GLY A 78 -4.97 7.55 13.39
N ALA A 79 -5.98 6.69 13.46
CA ALA A 79 -5.79 5.25 13.60
C ALA A 79 -5.77 4.57 12.22
N ILE A 80 -5.10 3.43 12.11
CA ILE A 80 -5.08 2.62 10.88
C ILE A 80 -6.52 2.18 10.56
N ASP A 81 -6.98 2.53 9.36
CA ASP A 81 -8.29 2.14 8.83
C ASP A 81 -8.14 0.95 7.87
N PHE A 82 -7.05 0.94 7.11
CA PHE A 82 -6.75 -0.08 6.13
C PHE A 82 -5.24 -0.29 5.99
N ILE A 83 -4.85 -1.55 5.92
CA ILE A 83 -3.49 -1.98 5.61
C ILE A 83 -3.55 -3.14 4.62
N LEU A 84 -2.72 -3.07 3.58
CA LEU A 84 -2.55 -4.16 2.63
C LEU A 84 -1.10 -4.17 2.16
N GLY A 85 -0.38 -5.23 2.53
CA GLY A 85 0.91 -5.52 1.94
C GLY A 85 0.72 -6.19 0.58
N ILE A 86 1.56 -5.83 -0.38
CA ILE A 86 1.51 -6.29 -1.76
C ILE A 86 2.91 -6.79 -2.12
N ASN A 87 3.01 -8.00 -2.63
CA ASN A 87 4.24 -8.53 -3.21
C ASN A 87 4.01 -8.77 -4.72
N HIS A 88 4.56 -7.87 -5.53
CA HIS A 88 4.41 -7.89 -6.98
C HIS A 88 5.20 -9.01 -7.66
N LYS A 89 6.21 -9.59 -7.00
CA LYS A 89 6.96 -10.73 -7.56
C LYS A 89 6.13 -12.02 -7.55
N HIS A 90 5.32 -12.21 -6.52
CA HIS A 90 4.45 -13.37 -6.37
C HIS A 90 2.97 -13.09 -6.70
N CYS A 91 2.63 -11.86 -7.10
CA CYS A 91 1.27 -11.43 -7.42
C CYS A 91 0.28 -11.66 -6.26
N ILE A 92 0.71 -11.41 -5.03
CA ILE A 92 -0.12 -11.60 -3.83
C ILE A 92 -0.29 -10.30 -3.06
N ALA A 93 -1.39 -10.24 -2.31
CA ALA A 93 -1.64 -9.17 -1.36
C ALA A 93 -2.34 -9.73 -0.12
N SER A 94 -1.95 -9.27 1.06
CA SER A 94 -2.55 -9.68 2.33
C SER A 94 -2.55 -8.53 3.33
N GLN A 95 -3.51 -8.57 4.25
CA GLN A 95 -3.53 -7.68 5.42
C GLN A 95 -2.47 -8.09 6.45
N SER A 96 -2.00 -9.34 6.38
CA SER A 96 -0.92 -9.86 7.20
C SER A 96 0.39 -9.83 6.42
N LEU A 97 1.37 -9.07 6.91
CA LEU A 97 2.65 -8.90 6.23
C LEU A 97 3.51 -10.16 6.22
N SER A 98 3.28 -11.09 7.15
CA SER A 98 3.95 -12.40 7.12
C SER A 98 3.52 -13.24 5.94
N ASP A 99 2.32 -13.02 5.41
CA ASP A 99 1.74 -13.86 4.35
C ASP A 99 2.25 -13.47 2.95
N ILE A 100 2.97 -12.34 2.85
CA ILE A 100 3.48 -11.82 1.59
C ILE A 100 4.98 -11.98 1.40
N THR A 101 5.65 -12.69 2.32
CA THR A 101 7.08 -13.02 2.21
C THR A 101 7.29 -14.14 1.21
N HIS A 102 8.48 -14.21 0.61
CA HIS A 102 8.85 -15.33 -0.26
C HIS A 102 8.65 -16.69 0.44
N GLU A 103 9.08 -16.78 1.70
CA GLU A 103 9.00 -18.00 2.53
C GLU A 103 7.55 -18.49 2.71
N ALA A 104 6.62 -17.56 2.93
CA ALA A 104 5.20 -17.89 3.06
C ALA A 104 4.62 -18.40 1.75
N VAL A 105 5.02 -17.81 0.61
CA VAL A 105 4.58 -18.27 -0.72
C VAL A 105 5.12 -19.65 -1.04
N GLU A 106 6.42 -19.89 -0.83
CA GLU A 106 7.02 -21.20 -1.07
C GLU A 106 6.40 -22.29 -0.21
N SER A 107 6.03 -21.98 1.04
CA SER A 107 5.36 -22.93 1.92
C SER A 107 3.97 -23.32 1.38
N LEU A 108 3.21 -22.36 0.87
CA LEU A 108 1.91 -22.62 0.25
C LEU A 108 2.04 -23.44 -1.04
N GLU A 109 3.06 -23.18 -1.86
CA GLU A 109 3.30 -23.98 -3.06
C GLU A 109 3.59 -25.44 -2.72
N HIS A 110 4.42 -25.70 -1.71
CA HIS A 110 4.67 -27.07 -1.23
C HIS A 110 3.40 -27.77 -0.75
N ASP A 111 2.57 -27.09 0.04
CA ASP A 111 1.31 -27.66 0.54
C ASP A 111 0.30 -27.95 -0.58
N VAL A 112 0.25 -27.11 -1.62
CA VAL A 112 -0.59 -27.35 -2.81
C VAL A 112 -0.07 -28.55 -3.60
N TYR A 113 1.25 -28.69 -3.77
CA TYR A 113 1.85 -29.87 -4.39
C TYR A 113 1.57 -31.14 -3.59
N GLU A 114 1.71 -31.13 -2.25
CA GLU A 114 1.36 -32.28 -1.42
C GLU A 114 -0.13 -32.63 -1.49
N CYS A 115 -1.03 -31.64 -1.51
CA CYS A 115 -2.46 -31.88 -1.67
C CYS A 115 -2.81 -32.54 -3.01
N ILE A 116 -2.19 -32.09 -4.11
CA ILE A 116 -2.43 -32.63 -5.45
C ILE A 116 -1.81 -34.03 -5.62
N VAL A 117 -0.61 -34.24 -5.08
CA VAL A 117 0.14 -35.49 -5.25
C VAL A 117 -0.37 -36.60 -4.31
N LEU A 118 -0.82 -36.26 -3.10
CA LEU A 118 -1.26 -37.24 -2.11
C LEU A 118 -2.78 -37.53 -2.13
N ASN A 119 -3.58 -36.75 -2.85
CA ASN A 119 -5.03 -37.01 -3.01
C ASN A 119 -5.53 -36.68 -4.44
N PRO A 120 -5.20 -37.50 -5.45
CA PRO A 120 -5.65 -37.29 -6.84
C PRO A 120 -7.18 -37.49 -7.06
N HIS A 121 -7.95 -37.75 -6.01
CA HIS A 121 -9.38 -38.11 -6.07
C HIS A 121 -10.28 -37.30 -5.14
N ARG A 122 -9.85 -36.14 -4.64
CA ARG A 122 -10.78 -35.24 -3.93
C ARG A 122 -11.57 -34.43 -4.99
N PRO A 123 -12.91 -34.58 -5.06
CA PRO A 123 -13.74 -34.06 -6.15
C PRO A 123 -13.80 -32.53 -6.21
#